data_AF-A0A084T1J7-F1
#
_entry.id   AF-A0A084T1J7-F1
#
_cell.length_a   1.000
_cell.length_b   1.000
_cell.length_c   1.000
_cell.angle_alpha   90.00
_cell.angle_beta   90.00
_cell.angle_gamma   90.00
#
_symmetry.space_group_name_H-M   'P 1'
#
loop_
_entity.id
_entity.type
_entity.pdbx_description
1 polymer ?
#
loop_
_entity_poly.entity_id
_entity_poly.type
_entity_poly.pdbx_seq_one_letter_code
_entity_poly.pdbx_strand_id
1 'polypeptide(L)'
;MASASGHELSLGGNLFSSSGLSLALPHRPGLEAAYAYETGGWRLGGGIRWNFSSAGGNPPLEVYARAQITAEMGVWRPAVGPELGLSGLRVVAAPNTGFPADYPDVRTRGFGPVYAAIHAAPLRFAFGRFTASALELQWGTLLSPRPGSLMRLQLGLLQVGVML
;
A
#
# COMPACT_ATOMS: atom_id res chain seq x y z
N MET A 1 -11.14 -0.30 30.76
CA MET A 1 -11.58 0.68 29.74
C MET A 1 -12.18 -0.11 28.59
N ALA A 2 -13.46 0.05 28.31
CA ALA A 2 -14.11 -0.62 27.18
C ALA A 2 -13.55 -0.02 25.89
N SER A 3 -12.84 -0.83 25.09
CA SER A 3 -12.37 -0.42 23.77
C SER A 3 -13.60 -0.27 22.87
N ALA A 4 -13.90 0.96 22.47
CA ALA A 4 -15.00 1.22 21.55
C ALA A 4 -14.68 0.58 20.20
N SER A 5 -15.56 -0.32 19.75
CA SER A 5 -15.51 -0.83 18.38
C SER A 5 -15.99 0.25 17.41
N GLY A 6 -15.30 0.43 16.30
CA GLY A 6 -15.66 1.48 15.34
C GLY A 6 -15.28 1.15 13.90
N HIS A 7 -16.01 1.73 12.97
CA HIS A 7 -15.79 1.56 11.53
C HIS A 7 -15.16 2.82 10.95
N GLU A 8 -14.01 2.73 10.31
CA GLU A 8 -13.34 3.85 9.66
C GLU A 8 -13.44 3.72 8.14
N LEU A 9 -13.92 4.78 7.48
CA LEU A 9 -13.78 4.97 6.04
C LEU A 9 -12.73 6.04 5.78
N SER A 10 -11.82 5.82 4.84
CA SER A 10 -10.72 6.76 4.59
C SER A 10 -10.31 6.83 3.11
N LEU A 11 -9.80 8.00 2.72
CA LEU A 11 -9.32 8.31 1.38
C LEU A 11 -7.95 8.98 1.50
N GLY A 12 -7.04 8.68 0.59
CA GLY A 12 -5.68 9.22 0.65
C GLY A 12 -4.92 9.18 -0.67
N GLY A 13 -3.76 9.82 -0.64
CA GLY A 13 -2.78 9.79 -1.72
C GLY A 13 -1.54 8.99 -1.30
N ASN A 14 -0.97 8.25 -2.24
CA ASN A 14 0.23 7.45 -2.02
C ASN A 14 1.27 7.66 -3.14
N LEU A 15 2.48 7.21 -2.87
CA LEU A 15 3.59 7.16 -3.80
C LEU A 15 4.14 5.74 -3.80
N PHE A 16 3.98 5.04 -4.91
CA PHE A 16 4.50 3.70 -5.10
C PHE A 16 5.90 3.76 -5.73
N SER A 17 6.79 2.93 -5.19
CA SER A 17 8.10 2.63 -5.73
C SER A 17 8.35 1.13 -5.65
N SER A 18 9.16 0.62 -6.57
CA SER A 18 9.66 -0.75 -6.49
C SER A 18 11.13 -0.74 -6.85
N SER A 19 11.88 -1.67 -6.26
CA SER A 19 13.26 -1.88 -6.62
C SER A 19 13.52 -3.38 -6.76
N GLY A 20 14.19 -3.74 -7.84
CA GLY A 20 14.90 -5.02 -7.91
C GLY A 20 16.32 -4.84 -7.36
N LEU A 21 17.06 -5.95 -7.22
CA LEU A 21 18.48 -5.98 -6.85
C LEU A 21 19.41 -5.11 -7.76
N SER A 22 18.90 -4.51 -8.82
CA SER A 22 19.69 -3.76 -9.81
C SER A 22 19.01 -2.53 -10.44
N LEU A 23 17.77 -2.16 -10.08
CA LEU A 23 17.03 -1.07 -10.75
C LEU A 23 16.10 -0.33 -9.77
N ALA A 24 16.23 1.00 -9.69
CA ALA A 24 15.24 1.89 -9.09
C ALA A 24 14.14 2.20 -10.12
N LEU A 25 12.89 1.89 -9.79
CA LEU A 25 11.74 2.16 -10.67
C LEU A 25 11.16 3.57 -10.41
N PRO A 26 10.50 4.18 -11.41
CA PRO A 26 9.92 5.51 -11.27
C PRO A 26 8.86 5.56 -10.18
N HIS A 27 8.84 6.66 -9.43
CA HIS A 27 7.80 6.95 -8.45
C HIS A 27 6.45 7.15 -9.14
N ARG A 28 5.44 6.39 -8.72
CA ARG A 28 4.07 6.47 -9.26
C ARG A 28 3.15 7.06 -8.21
N PRO A 29 2.58 8.26 -8.43
CA PRO A 29 1.54 8.77 -7.54
C PRO A 29 0.29 7.91 -7.69
N GLY A 30 -0.47 7.80 -6.61
CA GLY A 30 -1.69 7.04 -6.59
C GLY A 30 -2.70 7.54 -5.57
N LEU A 31 -3.90 6.99 -5.66
CA LEU A 31 -5.00 7.22 -4.74
C LEU A 31 -5.33 5.93 -4.02
N GLU A 32 -5.86 6.07 -2.82
CA GLU A 32 -6.24 4.98 -1.94
C GLU A 32 -7.61 5.24 -1.32
N ALA A 33 -8.45 4.21 -1.32
CA ALA A 33 -9.69 4.18 -0.54
C ALA A 33 -9.66 2.95 0.37
N ALA A 34 -9.85 3.16 1.66
CA ALA A 34 -9.70 2.10 2.65
C ALA A 34 -10.82 2.12 3.67
N TYR A 35 -11.17 0.92 4.10
CA TYR A 35 -12.10 0.67 5.19
C TYR A 35 -11.37 -0.12 6.29
N ALA A 36 -11.62 0.23 7.55
CA ALA A 36 -11.09 -0.50 8.69
C ALA A 36 -12.14 -0.64 9.79
N TYR A 37 -12.05 -1.73 10.53
CA TYR A 37 -12.79 -2.02 11.74
C TYR A 37 -11.79 -2.05 12.91
N GLU A 38 -11.99 -1.20 13.90
CA GLU A 38 -11.17 -1.14 15.11
C GLU A 38 -11.87 -1.86 16.26
N THR A 39 -11.14 -2.72 16.97
CA THR A 39 -11.62 -3.42 18.18
C THR A 39 -10.44 -3.85 19.07
N GLY A 40 -10.45 -3.49 20.35
CA GLY A 40 -9.55 -4.08 21.35
C GLY A 40 -8.05 -3.98 21.02
N GLY A 41 -7.60 -2.84 20.45
CA GLY A 41 -6.21 -2.65 20.00
C GLY A 41 -5.88 -3.28 18.65
N TRP A 42 -6.87 -3.85 17.97
CA TRP A 42 -6.75 -4.35 16.61
C TRP A 42 -7.47 -3.42 15.63
N ARG A 43 -6.92 -3.32 14.43
CA ARG A 43 -7.49 -2.62 13.28
C ARG A 43 -7.43 -3.55 12.08
N LEU A 44 -8.58 -4.08 11.69
CA LEU A 44 -8.73 -5.03 10.59
C LEU A 44 -9.38 -4.32 9.43
N GLY A 45 -8.82 -4.41 8.24
CA GLY A 45 -9.38 -3.66 7.12
C GLY A 45 -8.82 -4.06 5.79
N GLY A 46 -9.18 -3.28 4.80
CA GLY A 46 -8.73 -3.46 3.44
C GLY A 46 -9.10 -2.25 2.61
N GLY A 47 -8.63 -2.25 1.38
CA GLY A 47 -8.85 -1.13 0.51
C GLY A 47 -8.47 -1.42 -0.92
N ILE A 48 -8.63 -0.37 -1.70
CA ILE A 48 -8.29 -0.35 -3.11
C ILE A 48 -7.35 0.82 -3.37
N ARG A 49 -6.36 0.58 -4.24
CA ARG A 49 -5.37 1.57 -4.64
C ARG A 49 -5.30 1.65 -6.15
N TRP A 50 -5.19 2.87 -6.63
CA TRP A 50 -4.96 3.17 -8.05
C TRP A 50 -3.63 3.89 -8.18
N ASN A 51 -2.71 3.33 -8.95
CA ASN A 51 -1.42 3.95 -9.20
C ASN A 51 -1.38 4.46 -10.63
N PHE A 52 -1.03 5.72 -10.84
CA PHE A 52 -1.00 6.33 -12.17
C PHE A 52 0.38 6.11 -12.82
N SER A 53 0.39 5.56 -14.03
CA SER A 53 1.59 5.40 -14.84
C SER A 53 1.78 6.62 -15.75
N SER A 54 3.01 7.09 -15.91
CA SER A 54 3.36 8.15 -16.86
C SER A 54 3.23 7.76 -18.33
N ALA A 55 3.10 6.45 -18.63
CA ALA A 55 3.15 5.92 -19.99
C ALA A 55 1.78 5.81 -20.72
N GLY A 56 0.68 6.28 -20.12
CA GLY A 56 -0.66 6.11 -20.68
C GLY A 56 -1.21 4.68 -20.52
N GLY A 57 -2.52 4.55 -20.31
CA GLY A 57 -3.21 3.27 -20.07
C GLY A 57 -4.03 3.26 -18.77
N ASN A 58 -4.81 2.19 -18.55
CA ASN A 58 -5.63 2.05 -17.33
C ASN A 58 -4.72 1.98 -16.09
N PRO A 59 -4.99 2.78 -15.03
CA PRO A 59 -4.18 2.76 -13.83
C PRO A 59 -4.29 1.37 -13.19
N PRO A 60 -3.16 0.70 -12.90
CA PRO A 60 -3.18 -0.58 -12.21
C PRO A 60 -3.93 -0.45 -10.88
N LEU A 61 -5.02 -1.22 -10.80
CA LEU A 61 -5.81 -1.40 -9.60
C LEU A 61 -5.13 -2.43 -8.69
N GLU A 62 -5.14 -2.14 -7.41
CA GLU A 62 -4.72 -3.05 -6.37
C GLU A 62 -5.81 -3.16 -5.32
N VAL A 63 -6.02 -4.39 -4.85
CA VAL A 63 -6.90 -4.68 -3.72
C VAL A 63 -6.05 -5.29 -2.62
N TYR A 64 -6.24 -4.82 -1.39
CA TYR A 64 -5.46 -5.29 -0.26
C TYR A 64 -6.32 -5.50 0.98
N ALA A 65 -5.81 -6.34 1.88
CA ALA A 65 -6.31 -6.53 3.23
C ALA A 65 -5.16 -6.39 4.22
N ARG A 66 -5.44 -5.82 5.39
CA ARG A 66 -4.46 -5.58 6.45
C ARG A 66 -5.04 -5.92 7.82
N ALA A 67 -4.18 -6.43 8.68
CA ALA A 67 -4.45 -6.62 10.09
C ALA A 67 -3.38 -5.87 10.88
N GLN A 68 -3.79 -4.92 11.71
CA GLN A 68 -2.87 -4.01 12.38
C GLN A 68 -3.12 -4.02 13.87
N ILE A 69 -2.04 -3.88 14.63
CA ILE A 69 -2.07 -3.57 16.05
C ILE A 69 -2.00 -2.05 16.17
N THR A 70 -2.86 -1.49 17.02
CA THR A 70 -2.93 -0.06 17.30
C THR A 70 -2.71 0.17 18.80
N ALA A 71 -1.98 1.25 19.10
CA ALA A 71 -1.88 1.77 20.46
C ALA A 71 -2.74 3.04 20.57
N GLU A 72 -3.47 3.19 21.67
CA GLU A 72 -4.27 4.40 21.94
C GLU A 72 -3.52 5.31 22.91
N MET A 73 -2.93 6.39 22.40
CA MET A 73 -2.19 7.39 23.19
C MET A 73 -2.85 8.77 23.02
N GLY A 74 -4.07 8.89 23.54
CA GLY A 74 -4.90 10.08 23.34
C GLY A 74 -5.32 10.24 21.88
N VAL A 75 -5.00 11.39 21.28
CA VAL A 75 -5.24 11.65 19.85
C VAL A 75 -4.30 10.86 18.95
N TRP A 76 -3.13 10.46 19.44
CA TRP A 76 -2.15 9.71 18.66
C TRP A 76 -2.48 8.22 18.71
N ARG A 77 -2.71 7.63 17.53
CA ARG A 77 -3.13 6.24 17.38
C ARG A 77 -2.31 5.52 16.32
N PRO A 78 -1.00 5.31 16.57
CA PRO A 78 -0.14 4.62 15.63
C PRO A 78 -0.65 3.20 15.37
N ALA A 79 -0.42 2.69 14.16
CA ALA A 79 -0.81 1.34 13.77
C ALA A 79 0.31 0.65 13.00
N VAL A 80 0.48 -0.66 13.20
CA VAL A 80 1.43 -1.48 12.44
C VAL A 80 0.93 -2.90 12.28
N GLY A 81 1.17 -3.51 11.11
CA GLY A 81 0.90 -4.93 10.94
C GLY A 81 1.02 -5.42 9.50
N PRO A 82 0.76 -6.72 9.28
CA PRO A 82 0.83 -7.31 7.96
C PRO A 82 -0.27 -6.79 7.02
N GLU A 83 0.09 -6.75 5.74
CA GLU A 83 -0.77 -6.47 4.61
C GLU A 83 -0.56 -7.53 3.52
N LEU A 84 -1.64 -7.97 2.90
CA LEU A 84 -1.65 -8.87 1.76
C LEU A 84 -2.48 -8.25 0.65
N GLY A 85 -2.04 -8.35 -0.59
CA GLY A 85 -2.80 -7.78 -1.69
C GLY A 85 -2.54 -8.40 -3.04
N LEU A 86 -3.44 -8.04 -3.95
CA LEU A 86 -3.44 -8.39 -5.37
C LEU A 86 -3.21 -7.11 -6.14
N SER A 87 -2.05 -7.01 -6.78
CA SER A 87 -1.62 -5.84 -7.52
C SER A 87 -1.67 -6.09 -9.02
N GLY A 88 -2.35 -5.19 -9.75
CA GLY A 88 -2.22 -5.07 -11.20
C GLY A 88 -0.91 -4.40 -11.63
N LEU A 89 -0.07 -3.96 -10.69
CA LEU A 89 1.22 -3.35 -10.98
C LEU A 89 2.18 -4.39 -11.55
N ARG A 90 2.24 -4.46 -12.88
CA ARG A 90 3.36 -5.09 -13.57
C ARG A 90 4.60 -4.23 -13.31
N VAL A 91 5.68 -4.87 -12.89
CA VAL A 91 6.99 -4.25 -12.66
C VAL A 91 7.53 -3.81 -14.03
N VAL A 92 7.19 -2.59 -14.46
CA VAL A 92 7.66 -2.03 -15.72
C VAL A 92 9.05 -1.47 -15.49
N ALA A 93 10.09 -2.24 -15.82
CA ALA A 93 11.42 -1.67 -16.01
C ALA A 93 11.31 -0.45 -16.92
N ALA A 94 12.01 0.64 -16.59
CA ALA A 94 12.11 1.77 -17.51
C ALA A 94 12.53 1.23 -18.89
N PRO A 95 11.91 1.69 -19.99
CA PRO A 95 12.29 1.26 -21.33
C PRO A 95 13.76 1.58 -21.52
N ASN A 96 14.59 0.56 -21.44
CA ASN A 96 16.02 0.69 -21.49
C ASN A 96 16.38 0.68 -22.98
N THR A 97 16.96 1.76 -23.48
CA THR A 97 17.16 2.08 -24.91
C THR A 97 18.15 1.17 -25.65
N GLY A 98 18.46 -0.01 -25.10
CA GLY A 98 19.36 -1.02 -25.69
C GLY A 98 18.87 -2.46 -25.57
N PHE A 99 17.65 -2.70 -25.06
CA PHE A 99 17.04 -4.04 -25.03
C PHE A 99 15.97 -4.18 -26.12
N PRO A 100 15.77 -5.40 -26.67
CA PRO A 100 14.69 -5.66 -27.62
C PRO A 100 13.33 -5.22 -27.06
N ALA A 101 12.44 -4.75 -27.93
CA ALA A 101 11.13 -4.22 -27.55
C ALA A 101 10.29 -5.22 -26.72
N ASP A 102 10.52 -6.52 -26.89
CA ASP A 102 9.79 -7.61 -26.22
C ASP A 102 10.35 -7.95 -24.82
N TYR A 103 11.54 -7.45 -24.51
CA TYR A 103 12.27 -7.77 -23.27
C TYR A 103 11.57 -7.31 -21.97
N PRO A 104 10.87 -6.15 -21.93
CA PRO A 104 10.03 -5.77 -20.80
C PRO A 104 8.86 -6.73 -20.57
N ASP A 105 8.26 -7.25 -21.63
CA ASP A 105 7.12 -8.17 -21.56
C ASP A 105 7.50 -9.56 -21.06
N VAL A 106 8.67 -10.06 -21.44
CA VAL A 106 9.19 -11.35 -20.95
C VAL A 106 9.55 -11.28 -19.46
N ARG A 107 10.10 -10.14 -19.00
CA ARG A 107 10.46 -9.95 -17.60
C ARG A 107 9.25 -9.73 -16.70
N THR A 108 8.22 -9.03 -17.17
CA THR A 108 6.98 -8.77 -16.41
C THR A 108 6.11 -10.03 -16.23
N ARG A 109 6.17 -11.00 -17.16
CA ARG A 109 5.50 -12.31 -17.00
C ARG A 109 6.04 -13.14 -15.83
N GLY A 110 7.27 -12.85 -15.38
CA GLY A 110 7.90 -13.52 -14.25
C GLY A 110 7.47 -13.02 -12.88
N PHE A 111 6.58 -12.04 -12.79
CA PHE A 111 6.09 -11.45 -11.54
C PHE A 111 4.58 -11.65 -11.41
N GLY A 112 4.15 -12.34 -10.37
CA GLY A 112 2.75 -12.60 -10.06
C GLY A 112 2.09 -11.41 -9.37
N PRO A 113 0.75 -11.38 -9.32
CA PRO A 113 0.00 -10.25 -8.78
C PRO A 113 -0.04 -10.22 -7.24
N VAL A 114 0.30 -11.33 -6.58
CA VAL A 114 0.17 -11.46 -5.13
C VAL A 114 1.40 -10.89 -4.41
N TYR A 115 1.18 -10.06 -3.40
CA TYR A 115 2.25 -9.55 -2.54
C TYR A 115 1.91 -9.65 -1.05
N ALA A 116 2.96 -9.63 -0.23
CA ALA A 116 2.89 -9.44 1.21
C ALA A 116 3.75 -8.25 1.61
N ALA A 117 3.26 -7.45 2.55
CA ALA A 117 3.94 -6.28 3.07
C ALA A 117 3.70 -6.11 4.56
N ILE A 118 4.53 -5.28 5.19
CA ILE A 118 4.29 -4.70 6.50
C ILE A 118 3.84 -3.26 6.24
N HIS A 119 2.68 -2.90 6.80
CA HIS A 119 2.15 -1.55 6.81
C HIS A 119 2.39 -0.94 8.19
N ALA A 120 2.94 0.28 8.23
CA ALA A 120 3.11 1.08 9.43
C ALA A 120 2.56 2.49 9.20
N ALA A 121 1.65 2.93 10.07
CA ALA A 121 1.16 4.30 10.17
C ALA A 121 1.61 4.91 11.50
N PRO A 122 2.87 5.39 11.61
CA PRO A 122 3.37 5.99 12.83
C PRO A 122 2.71 7.35 13.12
N LEU A 123 2.34 8.12 12.09
CA LEU A 123 1.72 9.45 12.24
C LEU A 123 0.23 9.39 11.97
N ARG A 124 -0.49 8.50 12.65
CA ARG A 124 -1.96 8.45 12.63
C ARG A 124 -2.54 9.13 13.86
N PHE A 125 -3.50 9.99 13.64
CA PHE A 125 -4.20 10.76 14.65
C PHE A 125 -5.72 10.59 14.51
N ALA A 126 -6.42 10.50 15.64
CA ALA A 126 -7.88 10.45 15.71
C ALA A 126 -8.40 11.62 16.56
N PHE A 127 -9.20 12.47 15.94
CA PHE A 127 -9.84 13.66 16.52
C PHE A 127 -11.35 13.42 16.60
N GLY A 128 -11.79 12.70 17.62
CA GLY A 128 -13.18 12.27 17.75
C GLY A 128 -13.58 11.35 16.60
N ARG A 129 -14.43 11.87 15.69
CA ARG A 129 -14.88 11.12 14.50
C ARG A 129 -13.96 11.23 13.29
N PHE A 130 -12.96 12.11 13.30
CA PHE A 130 -12.07 12.30 12.15
C PHE A 130 -10.75 11.61 12.39
N THR A 131 -10.17 11.03 11.35
CA THR A 131 -8.84 10.46 11.37
C THR A 131 -7.98 11.12 10.32
N ALA A 132 -6.70 11.32 10.65
CA ALA A 132 -5.70 11.83 9.72
C ALA A 132 -4.43 11.02 9.91
N SER A 133 -3.87 10.50 8.82
CA SER A 133 -2.58 9.83 8.81
C SER A 133 -1.67 10.39 7.73
N ALA A 134 -0.37 10.40 8.02
CA ALA A 134 0.66 10.81 7.10
C ALA A 134 1.87 9.87 7.19
N LEU A 135 2.69 9.86 6.14
CA LEU A 135 3.93 9.07 6.07
C LEU A 135 3.72 7.60 6.43
N GLU A 136 2.66 6.99 5.88
CA GLU A 136 2.43 5.57 6.04
C GLU A 136 3.46 4.78 5.23
N LEU A 137 4.18 3.87 5.87
CA LEU A 137 5.20 3.06 5.23
C LEU A 137 4.65 1.67 4.93
N GLN A 138 4.79 1.25 3.69
CA GLN A 138 4.46 -0.10 3.24
C GLN A 138 5.69 -0.70 2.61
N TRP A 139 6.22 -1.75 3.23
CA TRP A 139 7.41 -2.44 2.76
C TRP A 139 7.12 -3.93 2.60
N GLY A 140 7.37 -4.46 1.41
CA GLY A 140 6.98 -5.83 1.11
C GLY A 140 7.66 -6.43 -0.10
N THR A 141 7.20 -7.62 -0.47
CA THR A 141 7.68 -8.36 -1.62
C THR A 141 6.55 -9.10 -2.31
N LEU A 142 6.76 -9.41 -3.59
CA LEU A 142 5.88 -10.29 -4.35
C LEU A 142 6.02 -11.72 -3.81
N LEU A 143 4.91 -12.43 -3.68
CA LEU A 143 4.87 -13.82 -3.20
C LEU A 143 4.96 -14.85 -4.34
N SER A 144 4.53 -14.48 -5.53
CA SER A 144 4.48 -15.38 -6.68
C SER A 144 5.15 -14.74 -7.88
N PRO A 145 5.82 -15.50 -8.76
CA PRO A 145 6.23 -16.90 -8.63
C PRO A 145 7.54 -17.10 -7.85
N ARG A 146 8.25 -16.02 -7.50
CA ARG A 146 9.52 -16.07 -6.73
C ARG A 146 9.46 -15.10 -5.55
N PRO A 147 9.19 -15.57 -4.32
CA PRO A 147 9.24 -14.73 -3.12
C PRO A 147 10.57 -13.99 -2.99
N GLY A 148 10.55 -12.72 -2.60
CA GLY A 148 11.78 -11.95 -2.34
C GLY A 148 12.52 -11.45 -3.58
N SER A 149 12.05 -11.78 -4.79
CA SER A 149 12.70 -11.35 -6.04
C SER A 149 12.55 -9.85 -6.35
N LEU A 150 11.59 -9.20 -5.68
CA LEU A 150 11.30 -7.79 -5.85
C LEU A 150 10.94 -7.15 -4.52
N MET A 151 11.57 -6.01 -4.22
CA MET A 151 11.20 -5.16 -3.10
C MET A 151 10.17 -4.14 -3.56
N ARG A 152 9.10 -4.01 -2.79
CA ARG A 152 8.08 -3.00 -2.94
C ARG A 152 8.19 -2.00 -1.79
N LEU A 153 8.17 -0.73 -2.13
CA LEU A 153 8.12 0.35 -1.17
C LEU A 153 6.99 1.30 -1.56
N GLN A 154 6.01 1.47 -0.70
CA GLN A 154 4.94 2.44 -0.91
C GLN A 154 4.87 3.37 0.30
N LEU A 155 4.72 4.66 0.01
CA LEU A 155 4.60 5.72 0.99
C LEU A 155 3.21 6.34 0.87
N GLY A 156 2.36 6.17 1.88
CA GLY A 156 1.13 6.94 2.04
C GLY A 156 1.47 8.36 2.48
N LEU A 157 1.16 9.36 1.66
CA LEU A 157 1.53 10.74 1.93
C LEU A 157 0.56 11.36 2.93
N LEU A 158 -0.72 11.27 2.62
CA LEU A 158 -1.81 11.79 3.43
C LEU A 158 -3.03 10.92 3.23
N GLN A 159 -3.69 10.57 4.33
CA GLN A 159 -4.96 9.88 4.34
C GLN A 159 -5.87 10.50 5.40
N VAL A 160 -7.12 10.71 5.04
CA VAL A 160 -8.14 11.32 5.89
C VAL A 160 -9.33 10.38 5.94
N GLY A 161 -9.86 10.18 7.14
CA GLY A 161 -10.98 9.28 7.35
C GLY A 161 -12.00 9.79 8.35
N VAL A 162 -13.10 9.04 8.41
CA VAL A 162 -14.23 9.26 9.30
C VAL A 162 -14.57 7.95 9.99
N MET A 163 -14.71 8.00 11.31
CA MET A 163 -15.27 6.95 12.15
C MET A 163 -16.80 7.05 12.10
N LEU A 164 -17.44 5.93 11.76
CA LEU A 164 -18.89 5.73 11.67
C LEU A 164 -19.42 5.08 12.96
#